data_AF-A0A382TEB6-F1
#
_entry.id   AF-A0A382TEB6-F1
#
_cell.length_a   1.000
_cell.length_b   1.000
_cell.length_c   1.000
_cell.angle_alpha   90.00
_cell.angle_beta   90.00
_cell.angle_gamma   90.00
#
_symmetry.space_group_name_H-M   'P 1'
#
loop_
_entity.id
_entity.type
_entity.pdbx_description
1 polymer ?
#
loop_
_entity_poly.entity_id
_entity_poly.type
_entity_poly.pdbx_seq_one_letter_code
_entity_poly.pdbx_strand_id
1 'polypeptide(L)' 'RTEWYREGRVPLHTLRADVDYGVARADTAYGTCGVKVWIFKGEIMEHDPMAQDRRRAELQGVRV' A
#
# COMPACT_ATOMS: atom_id res chain seq x y z
N ARG A 1 1.52 22.63 6.32
CA ARG A 1 2.25 22.31 5.07
C ARG A 1 2.16 20.81 4.86
N THR A 2 1.96 20.35 3.63
CA THR A 2 1.86 18.91 3.33
C THR A 2 2.86 18.61 2.23
N GLU A 3 3.87 17.83 2.57
CA GLU A 3 4.85 17.35 1.60
C GLU A 3 4.40 16.01 1.05
N TRP A 4 4.65 15.80 -0.24
CA TRP A 4 4.42 14.53 -0.89
C TRP A 4 5.59 14.24 -1.83
N TYR A 5 5.97 12.98 -1.88
CA TYR A 5 6.96 12.45 -2.79
C TYR A 5 6.37 11.20 -3.44
N ARG A 6 6.66 11.01 -4.73
CA ARG A 6 6.26 9.79 -5.44
C ARG A 6 7.42 9.31 -6.29
N GLU A 7 7.55 8.00 -6.37
CA GLU A 7 8.43 7.33 -7.30
C GLU A 7 7.61 6.31 -8.10
N GLY A 8 7.80 6.27 -9.43
CA GLY A 8 7.07 5.36 -10.30
C GLY A 8 5.58 5.73 -10.52
N ARG A 9 4.75 4.69 -10.72
CA ARG A 9 3.32 4.81 -11.06
C ARG A 9 2.44 4.27 -9.94
N VAL A 10 1.40 5.02 -9.58
CA VAL A 10 0.35 4.60 -8.62
C VAL A 10 -1.02 4.92 -9.25
N PRO A 11 -1.62 3.98 -10.00
CA PRO A 11 -2.89 4.21 -10.69
C PRO A 11 -4.08 4.07 -9.74
N LEU A 12 -4.50 5.17 -9.12
CA LEU A 12 -5.59 5.19 -8.11
C LEU A 12 -7.01 5.01 -8.69
N HIS A 13 -7.18 5.21 -10.01
CA HIS A 13 -8.47 5.05 -10.69
C HIS A 13 -8.67 3.66 -11.30
N THR A 14 -7.63 2.81 -11.30
CA THR A 14 -7.65 1.50 -11.95
C THR A 14 -8.01 0.44 -10.92
N LEU A 15 -9.26 -0.07 -10.94
CA LEU A 15 -9.73 -1.04 -9.93
C LEU A 15 -8.95 -2.37 -9.90
N ARG A 16 -8.36 -2.78 -11.03
CA ARG A 16 -7.51 -3.98 -11.11
C ARG A 16 -6.09 -3.76 -10.56
N ALA A 17 -5.72 -2.53 -10.22
CA ALA A 17 -4.43 -2.25 -9.63
C ALA A 17 -4.43 -2.70 -8.17
N ASP A 18 -3.48 -3.55 -7.80
CA ASP A 18 -3.23 -3.91 -6.40
C ASP A 18 -2.44 -2.77 -5.75
N VAL A 19 -3.15 -1.94 -4.99
CA VAL A 19 -2.57 -0.79 -4.27
C VAL A 19 -2.86 -0.96 -2.79
N ASP A 20 -1.80 -1.12 -2.01
CA ASP A 20 -1.89 -1.07 -0.56
C ASP A 20 -1.87 0.37 -0.07
N TYR A 21 -2.76 0.68 0.87
CA TYR A 21 -2.84 1.96 1.53
C TYR A 21 -2.59 1.80 3.02
N GLY A 22 -1.67 2.60 3.54
CA GLY A 22 -1.33 2.65 4.97
C GLY A 22 -1.40 4.08 5.50
N VAL A 23 -1.87 4.20 6.75
CA VAL A 23 -1.84 5.46 7.49
C VAL A 23 -1.14 5.27 8.82
N ALA A 24 -0.31 6.24 9.19
CA ALA A 24 0.36 6.27 10.47
C ALA A 24 0.38 7.69 11.01
N ARG A 25 0.46 7.80 12.33
CA ARG A 25 0.59 9.06 13.05
C ARG A 25 1.93 9.06 13.77
N ALA A 26 2.70 10.12 13.60
CA ALA A 26 3.93 10.35 14.33
C ALA A 26 3.71 11.48 15.34
N ASP A 27 3.85 11.17 16.61
CA ASP A 27 3.79 12.15 17.69
C ASP A 27 5.19 12.70 17.94
N THR A 28 5.36 13.99 17.72
CA THR A 28 6.63 14.71 17.86
C THR A 28 6.50 15.78 18.95
N ALA A 29 7.64 16.28 19.44
CA ALA A 29 7.65 17.30 20.49
C ALA A 29 6.89 18.60 20.12
N TYR A 30 6.77 18.89 18.81
CA TYR A 30 6.10 20.08 18.29
C TYR A 30 4.67 19.82 17.81
N GLY A 31 4.15 18.60 18.06
CA GLY A 31 2.81 18.19 17.66
C GLY A 31 2.81 16.92 16.80
N THR A 32 1.71 16.72 16.09
CA THR A 32 1.43 15.43 15.45
C THR A 32 1.50 15.53 13.92
N CYS A 33 2.27 14.64 13.31
CA CYS A 33 2.41 14.52 11.86
C CYS A 33 1.69 13.28 11.33
N GLY A 34 0.79 13.45 10.35
CA GLY A 34 0.13 12.33 9.68
C GLY A 34 0.91 11.88 8.45
N VAL A 35 1.16 10.58 8.34
CA VAL A 35 1.83 9.95 7.19
C VAL A 35 0.83 9.06 6.47
N LYS A 36 0.73 9.23 5.15
CA LYS A 36 -0.10 8.40 4.26
C LYS A 36 0.79 7.80 3.19
N VAL A 37 0.69 6.50 2.98
CA VAL A 37 1.54 5.75 2.06
C VAL A 37 0.67 4.93 1.12
N TRP A 38 1.03 4.93 -0.16
CA TRP A 38 0.44 4.08 -1.20
C TRP A 38 1.55 3.25 -1.84
N ILE A 39 1.34 1.94 -1.93
CA ILE A 39 2.30 1.00 -2.53
C ILE A 39 1.59 0.26 -3.66
N PHE A 40 2.04 0.47 -4.89
CA PHE A 40 1.53 -0.27 -6.05
C PHE A 40 2.31 -1.59 -6.21
N LYS A 41 1.62 -2.72 -6.04
CA LYS A 41 2.20 -4.07 -6.12
C LYS A 41 2.10 -4.72 -7.51
N GLY A 42 1.33 -4.12 -8.42
CA GLY A 42 1.07 -4.64 -9.77
C GLY A 42 -0.41 -4.64 -10.11
N GLU A 43 -0.78 -5.24 -11.24
CA GLU A 43 -2.18 -5.46 -11.60
C GLU A 43 -2.57 -6.91 -11.29
N ILE A 44 -3.74 -7.12 -10.68
CA ILE A 44 -4.29 -8.47 -10.45
C ILE A 44 -4.99 -8.91 -11.72
N MET A 45 -4.41 -9.87 -12.43
CA MET A 45 -5.08 -10.57 -13.53
C MET A 45 -5.75 -11.83 -12.98
N GLU A 46 -6.97 -12.15 -13.45
CA GLU A 46 -7.74 -13.32 -12.98
C GLU A 46 -7.02 -14.67 -13.11
N HIS A 47 -5.99 -14.74 -13.97
CA HIS A 47 -5.22 -15.94 -14.28
C HIS A 47 -3.75 -15.90 -13.84
N ASP A 48 -3.36 -15.00 -12.92
CA ASP A 48 -1.98 -14.99 -12.40
C ASP A 48 -1.87 -15.82 -11.11
N PRO A 49 -1.40 -17.08 -11.16
CA PRO A 49 -1.30 -17.95 -9.98
C PRO A 49 -0.34 -17.38 -8.92
N MET A 50 0.69 -16.61 -9.33
CA MET A 50 1.68 -16.06 -8.40
C MET A 50 1.12 -14.91 -7.56
N ALA A 51 0.15 -14.15 -8.09
CA ALA A 51 -0.52 -13.07 -7.35
C ALA A 51 -1.40 -13.61 -6.21
N GLN A 52 -2.09 -14.74 -6.45
CA GLN A 52 -2.91 -15.38 -5.42
C GLN A 52 -2.07 -15.96 -4.28
N ASP A 53 -0.94 -16.58 -4.60
CA ASP A 53 -0.04 -17.19 -3.62
C ASP A 53 0.61 -16.14 -2.72
N ARG A 54 1.03 -15.00 -3.28
CA ARG A 54 1.60 -13.90 -2.48
C ARG A 54 0.58 -13.32 -1.49
N ARG A 55 -0.66 -13.12 -1.94
CA ARG A 55 -1.75 -12.61 -1.09
C ARG A 55 -2.11 -13.60 0.02
N ARG A 56 -2.12 -14.90 -0.28
CA ARG A 56 -2.33 -15.96 0.72
C ARG A 56 -1.20 -16.02 1.75
N ALA A 57 0.04 -15.89 1.32
CA ALA A 57 1.20 -15.85 2.21
C ALA A 57 1.18 -14.61 3.12
N GLU A 58 0.84 -13.44 2.57
CA GLU A 58 0.66 -12.20 3.34
C GLU A 58 -0.45 -12.36 4.40
N LEU A 59 -1.59 -12.97 4.07
CA LEU A 59 -2.67 -13.24 5.03
C LEU A 59 -2.29 -14.23 6.14
N GLN A 60 -1.39 -15.19 5.85
CA GLN A 60 -0.91 -16.15 6.84
C GLN A 60 0.12 -15.54 7.80
N GLY A 61 0.95 -14.60 7.35
CA GLY A 61 1.99 -13.96 8.15
C GLY A 61 1.51 -12.93 9.18
N VAL A 62 0.24 -12.51 9.12
CA VAL A 62 -0.35 -11.50 10.04
C VAL A 62 -0.89 -12.13 11.35
N ARG A 63 -0.91 -13.46 11.47
CA ARG A 63 -1.25 -14.14 12.72
C ARG A 63 -0.05 -14.19 13.66
N VAL A 64 0.16 -13.11 14.42
CA VAL A 64 0.99 -13.12 15.64
C VAL A 64 0.11 -12.71 16.81
#